data_AF-A0AAD7PN06-F1
#
_entry.id   AF-A0AAD7PN06-F1
#
_cell.length_a   1.000
_cell.length_b   1.000
_cell.length_c   1.000
_cell.angle_alpha   90.00
_cell.angle_beta   90.00
_cell.angle_gamma   90.00
#
_symmetry.space_group_name_H-M   'P 1'
#
loop_
_entity.id
_entity.type
_entity.pdbx_description
1 polymer ?
#
loop_
_entity_poly.entity_id
_entity_poly.type
_entity_poly.pdbx_seq_one_letter_code
_entity_poly.pdbx_strand_id
1 'polypeptide(L)'
;MNSKSTLPLQITTRKLNNSNYLQWSRAVEVYLIGQGYENQFTSEPPKKGTEEAKAWRKVDNQIISLLWNSMEPQIADVCSHLTIKEIWDFVKTMYFGQTT
;
A
#
# COMPACT_ATOMS: atom_id res chain seq x y z
N MET A 1 -1.01 28.78 4.31
CA MET A 1 -1.28 28.22 2.97
C MET A 1 -1.65 26.75 3.16
N ASN A 2 -2.94 26.39 3.03
CA ASN A 2 -3.37 25.00 3.07
C ASN A 2 -3.16 24.39 1.69
N SER A 3 -1.98 23.85 1.42
CA SER A 3 -1.77 22.96 0.28
C SER A 3 -2.55 21.68 0.55
N LYS A 4 -3.77 21.58 0.00
CA LYS A 4 -4.43 20.28 -0.19
C LYS A 4 -3.49 19.47 -1.07
N SER A 5 -2.69 18.60 -0.47
CA SER A 5 -1.87 17.61 -1.15
C SER A 5 -2.80 16.73 -1.96
N THR A 6 -2.94 17.05 -3.25
CA THR A 6 -3.69 16.23 -4.19
C THR A 6 -2.75 15.08 -4.51
N LEU A 7 -2.97 13.94 -3.87
CA LEU A 7 -2.20 12.74 -4.15
C LEU A 7 -2.40 12.41 -5.64
N PRO A 8 -1.34 12.16 -6.42
CA PRO A 8 -1.49 11.67 -7.78
C PRO A 8 -2.33 10.39 -7.77
N LEU A 9 -3.23 10.27 -8.75
CA LEU A 9 -4.18 9.15 -8.89
C LEU A 9 -3.49 7.78 -9.05
N GLN A 10 -2.18 7.75 -9.32
CA GLN A 10 -1.46 6.55 -9.70
C GLN A 10 -0.01 6.56 -9.21
N ILE A 11 0.39 5.48 -8.54
CA ILE A 11 1.75 5.25 -8.01
C ILE A 11 2.72 4.84 -9.11
N THR A 12 2.26 4.04 -10.07
CA THR A 12 3.06 3.46 -11.15
C THR A 12 2.19 3.18 -12.37
N THR A 13 2.75 3.33 -13.57
CA THR A 13 2.08 2.99 -14.84
C THR A 13 1.97 1.50 -15.10
N ARG A 14 2.76 0.68 -14.39
CA ARG A 14 2.76 -0.78 -14.51
C ARG A 14 2.01 -1.38 -13.33
N LYS A 15 0.88 -2.03 -13.61
CA LYS A 15 0.11 -2.74 -12.59
C LYS A 15 0.86 -3.97 -12.09
N LEU A 16 0.78 -4.26 -10.81
CA LEU A 16 1.28 -5.50 -10.21
C LEU A 16 0.63 -6.69 -10.89
N ASN A 17 1.47 -7.64 -11.30
CA ASN A 17 1.08 -8.91 -11.88
C ASN A 17 2.03 -10.01 -11.41
N ASN A 18 1.87 -11.20 -11.98
CA ASN A 18 2.60 -12.38 -11.53
C ASN A 18 4.11 -12.40 -11.82
N SER A 19 4.66 -11.41 -12.54
CA SER A 19 6.06 -11.41 -12.98
C SER A 19 6.84 -10.13 -12.64
N ASN A 20 6.18 -9.07 -12.15
CA ASN A 20 6.80 -7.75 -11.99
C ASN A 20 6.83 -7.24 -10.54
N TYR A 21 6.66 -8.14 -9.56
CA TYR A 21 6.60 -7.77 -8.15
C TYR A 21 7.77 -6.89 -7.70
N LEU A 22 9.02 -7.20 -8.09
CA LEU A 22 10.19 -6.43 -7.66
C LEU A 22 10.17 -4.98 -8.18
N GLN A 23 9.77 -4.78 -9.43
CA GLN A 23 9.67 -3.45 -10.02
C GLN A 23 8.51 -2.67 -9.42
N TRP A 24 7.37 -3.34 -9.21
CA TRP A 24 6.19 -2.73 -8.61
C TRP A 24 6.43 -2.34 -7.15
N SER A 25 6.99 -3.24 -6.34
CA SER A 25 7.24 -2.99 -4.91
C SER A 25 8.21 -1.83 -4.72
N ARG A 26 9.27 -1.76 -5.54
CA ARG A 26 10.21 -0.64 -5.50
C ARG A 26 9.54 0.70 -5.86
N ALA A 27 8.66 0.72 -6.85
CA ALA A 27 7.94 1.94 -7.23
C ALA A 27 7.00 2.42 -6.12
N VAL A 28 6.27 1.49 -5.49
CA VAL A 28 5.39 1.79 -4.36
C VAL A 28 6.18 2.30 -3.16
N GLU A 29 7.27 1.62 -2.81
CA GLU A 29 8.12 2.01 -1.69
C GLU A 29 8.69 3.43 -1.87
N VAL A 30 9.26 3.72 -3.05
CA VAL A 30 9.80 5.07 -3.36
C VAL A 30 8.72 6.14 -3.26
N TYR A 31 7.52 5.86 -3.77
CA TYR A 31 6.41 6.81 -3.69
C TYR A 31 6.00 7.08 -2.23
N LEU A 32 5.79 6.03 -1.43
CA LEU A 32 5.33 6.16 -0.05
C LEU A 32 6.36 6.85 0.83
N ILE A 33 7.65 6.49 0.70
CA ILE A 33 8.73 7.18 1.41
C ILE A 33 8.78 8.65 1.00
N GLY A 34 8.64 8.96 -0.29
CA GLY A 34 8.59 10.35 -0.79
C GLY A 34 7.41 11.17 -0.26
N GLN A 35 6.33 10.52 0.19
CA GLN A 35 5.19 11.18 0.85
C GLN A 35 5.27 11.18 2.39
N GLY A 36 6.30 10.54 2.97
CA GLY A 36 6.42 10.39 4.42
C GLY A 36 5.51 9.32 5.04
N TYR A 37 5.06 8.35 4.24
CA TYR A 37 4.18 7.24 4.66
C TYR A 37 4.93 5.93 4.96
N GLU A 38 6.24 6.00 5.21
CA GLU A 38 7.06 4.83 5.56
C GLU A 38 6.45 4.01 6.72
N ASN A 39 6.02 4.70 7.78
CA ASN A 39 5.52 4.06 8.98
C ASN A 39 4.22 3.26 8.77
N GLN A 40 3.49 3.50 7.69
CA GLN A 40 2.18 2.89 7.47
C GLN A 40 2.29 1.40 7.17
N PHE A 41 3.36 0.96 6.53
CA PHE A 41 3.59 -0.45 6.18
C PHE A 41 4.76 -1.09 6.94
N THR A 42 5.56 -0.31 7.68
CA THR A 42 6.66 -0.83 8.52
C THR A 42 6.28 -0.97 10.00
N SER A 43 5.33 -0.18 10.50
CA SER A 43 4.95 -0.16 11.92
C SER A 43 3.63 -0.87 12.20
N GLU A 44 3.45 -1.33 13.44
CA GLU A 44 2.17 -1.89 13.89
C GLU A 44 1.07 -0.80 13.96
N PRO A 45 -0.19 -1.14 13.63
CA PRO A 45 -1.30 -0.21 13.75
C PRO A 45 -1.47 0.32 15.18
N PRO A 46 -1.87 1.59 15.37
CA PRO A 46 -2.15 2.14 16.70
C PRO A 46 -3.30 1.41 17.40
N LYS A 47 -3.33 1.50 18.74
CA LYS A 47 -4.40 0.92 19.55
C LYS A 47 -5.77 1.46 19.10
N LYS A 48 -6.71 0.53 18.83
CA LYS A 48 -8.08 0.85 18.42
C LYS A 48 -8.77 1.80 19.41
N GLY A 49 -9.64 2.66 18.88
CA GLY A 49 -10.45 3.59 19.67
C GLY A 49 -9.77 4.91 20.03
N THR A 50 -8.55 5.13 19.57
CA THR A 50 -7.79 6.38 19.77
C THR A 50 -7.94 7.34 18.59
N GLU A 51 -7.68 8.63 18.79
CA GLU A 51 -7.66 9.61 17.68
C GLU A 51 -6.51 9.32 16.71
N GLU A 52 -5.40 8.81 17.24
CA GLU A 52 -4.25 8.33 16.49
C GLU A 52 -4.66 7.17 15.54
N ALA A 53 -5.47 6.23 16.00
CA ALA A 53 -5.99 5.14 15.16
C ALA A 53 -6.89 5.66 14.04
N LYS A 54 -7.70 6.70 14.29
CA LYS A 54 -8.53 7.32 13.24
C LYS A 54 -7.68 8.02 12.19
N ALA A 55 -6.69 8.80 12.63
CA ALA A 55 -5.75 9.47 11.73
C ALA A 55 -4.94 8.47 10.91
N TRP A 56 -4.45 7.41 11.54
CA TRP A 56 -3.72 6.33 10.88
C TRP A 56 -4.60 5.63 9.83
N ARG A 57 -5.84 5.26 10.18
CA ARG A 57 -6.77 4.57 9.27
C ARG A 57 -7.15 5.43 8.06
N LYS A 58 -7.18 6.75 8.21
CA LYS A 58 -7.40 7.67 7.08
C LYS A 58 -6.26 7.57 6.06
N VAL A 59 -5.01 7.60 6.52
CA VAL A 59 -3.83 7.48 5.64
C VAL A 59 -3.77 6.08 5.02
N ASP A 60 -4.00 5.04 5.82
CA ASP A 60 -4.07 3.64 5.38
C ASP A 60 -5.06 3.46 4.22
N ASN A 61 -6.30 3.93 4.37
CA ASN A 61 -7.31 3.85 3.30
C ASN A 61 -6.95 4.66 2.05
N GLN A 62 -6.27 5.81 2.21
CA GLN A 62 -5.78 6.58 1.06
C GLN A 62 -4.76 5.77 0.27
N ILE A 63 -3.80 5.13 0.95
CA ILE A 63 -2.79 4.29 0.29
C ILE A 63 -3.44 3.07 -0.36
N ILE A 64 -4.37 2.39 0.31
CA ILE A 64 -5.10 1.24 -0.25
C ILE A 64 -5.80 1.62 -1.56
N SER A 65 -6.45 2.79 -1.63
CA SER A 65 -7.10 3.25 -2.87
C SER A 65 -6.11 3.42 -4.03
N LEU A 66 -4.88 3.87 -3.74
CA LEU A 66 -3.82 4.00 -4.73
C LEU A 66 -3.26 2.63 -5.12
N LEU A 67 -3.15 1.69 -4.17
CA LEU A 67 -2.70 0.34 -4.43
C LEU A 67 -3.64 -0.42 -5.36
N TRP A 68 -4.96 -0.35 -5.15
CA TRP A 68 -5.93 -0.99 -6.03
C TRP A 68 -5.80 -0.53 -7.48
N ASN A 69 -5.53 0.76 -7.71
CA ASN A 69 -5.28 1.29 -9.05
C ASN A 69 -3.94 0.83 -9.65
N SER A 70 -3.01 0.40 -8.80
CA SER A 70 -1.69 -0.09 -9.17
C SER A 70 -1.60 -1.62 -9.27
N MET A 71 -2.69 -2.37 -9.07
CA MET A 71 -2.72 -3.83 -9.10
C MET A 71 -3.62 -4.34 -10.24
N GLU A 72 -3.33 -5.53 -10.75
CA GLU A 72 -4.33 -6.25 -11.54
C GLU A 72 -5.58 -6.53 -10.68
N PRO A 73 -6.80 -6.46 -11.25
CA PRO A 73 -8.05 -6.58 -10.50
C PRO A 73 -8.10 -7.83 -9.61
N GLN A 74 -7.65 -8.97 -10.13
CA GLN A 74 -7.59 -10.24 -9.40
C GLN A 74 -6.73 -10.20 -8.14
N ILE A 75 -5.64 -9.41 -8.13
CA ILE A 75 -4.77 -9.25 -6.97
C ILE A 75 -5.40 -8.26 -5.98
N ALA A 76 -5.98 -7.17 -6.50
CA ALA A 76 -6.68 -6.17 -5.69
C ALA A 76 -7.88 -6.78 -4.93
N ASP A 77 -8.64 -7.66 -5.57
CA ASP A 77 -9.81 -8.33 -4.99
C ASP A 77 -9.40 -9.21 -3.80
N VAL A 78 -8.32 -9.98 -3.94
CA VAL A 78 -7.75 -10.80 -2.85
C VAL A 78 -7.30 -9.94 -1.67
N CYS A 79 -6.81 -8.72 -1.96
CA CYS A 79 -6.32 -7.77 -0.98
C CYS A 79 -7.40 -6.84 -0.40
N SER A 80 -8.65 -6.91 -0.87
CA SER A 80 -9.70 -5.89 -0.62
C SER A 80 -10.09 -5.69 0.84
N HIS A 81 -9.83 -6.69 1.70
CA HIS A 81 -10.16 -6.69 3.12
C HIS A 81 -8.95 -6.42 4.02
N LEU A 82 -7.77 -6.23 3.44
CA LEU A 82 -6.49 -6.10 4.14
C LEU A 82 -6.12 -4.62 4.36
N THR A 83 -5.40 -4.35 5.45
CA THR A 83 -4.68 -3.09 5.71
C THR A 83 -3.46 -2.98 4.81
N ILE A 84 -2.86 -1.77 4.70
CA ILE A 84 -1.65 -1.59 3.89
C ILE A 84 -0.51 -2.53 4.30
N LYS A 85 -0.33 -2.74 5.60
CA LYS A 85 0.69 -3.64 6.15
C LYS A 85 0.41 -5.09 5.75
N GLU A 86 -0.83 -5.55 5.92
CA GLU A 86 -1.23 -6.90 5.53
C GLU A 86 -1.09 -7.13 4.02
N ILE A 87 -1.44 -6.14 3.19
CA ILE A 87 -1.22 -6.21 1.73
C ILE A 87 0.27 -6.35 1.43
N TRP A 88 1.10 -5.51 2.06
CA TRP A 88 2.54 -5.53 1.85
C TRP A 88 3.17 -6.89 2.19
N ASP A 89 2.80 -7.43 3.36
CA ASP A 89 3.28 -8.72 3.86
C ASP A 89 2.73 -9.89 3.00
N PHE A 90 1.45 -9.82 2.59
CA PHE A 90 0.80 -10.81 1.74
C PHE A 90 1.43 -10.90 0.36
N VAL A 91 1.58 -9.76 -0.33
CA VAL A 91 2.15 -9.71 -1.68
C VAL A 91 3.63 -10.14 -1.62
N LYS A 92 4.39 -9.71 -0.60
CA LYS A 92 5.75 -10.19 -0.37
C LYS A 92 5.79 -11.72 -0.21
N THR A 93 4.89 -12.30 0.58
CA THR A 93 4.82 -13.75 0.80
C THR A 93 4.40 -14.50 -0.46
N MET A 94 3.43 -14.00 -1.23
CA MET A 94 2.98 -14.65 -2.47
C MET A 94 4.10 -14.78 -3.51
N TYR A 95 4.95 -13.76 -3.63
CA TYR A 95 5.99 -13.71 -4.66
C TYR A 95 7.37 -14.22 -4.21
N PHE A 96 7.70 -14.14 -2.91
CA PHE A 96 8.93 -14.74 -2.37
C PHE A 96 8.74 -16.11 -1.72
N GLY A 97 7.51 -16.50 -1.37
CA GLY A 97 7.20 -17.79 -0.77
C GLY A 97 6.99 -18.93 -1.76
N GLN A 98 7.09 -18.68 -3.08
CA GLN A 98 7.06 -19.71 -4.12
C GLN A 98 8.41 -20.39 -4.36
N THR A 99 9.44 -20.13 -3.54
CA THR A 99 10.66 -20.94 -3.52
C THR A 99 10.46 -22.22 -2.70
N THR A 100 9.73 -23.19 -3.24
CA THR A 100 9.84 -24.62 -2.90
C THR A 100 9.35 -25.46 -4.06
#